data_AF-A0A7C4ZIW9-F1
#
_entry.id   AF-A0A7C4ZIW9-F1
#
_cell.length_a   1.000
_cell.length_b   1.000
_cell.length_c   1.000
_cell.angle_alpha   90.00
_cell.angle_beta   90.00
_cell.angle_gamma   90.00
#
_symmetry.space_group_name_H-M   'P 1'
#
loop_
_entity.id
_entity.type
_entity.pdbx_description
1 polymer ?
#
loop_
_entity_poly.entity_id
_entity_poly.type
_entity_poly.pdbx_seq_one_letter_code
_entity_poly.pdbx_strand_id
1 'polypeptide(L)'
;MKHASLCVAAVMLAACATTAPEPTGPASGALPSGELNLGDWRTATEAATLTVFQDSVTSRYGAGVSVSAATADLRAHQFTCAAAPPQDQGRGDPPAEICRRTVTLEGCTHTWQVHLFGASDEAHVSPTRALYDRRCGNEGLLGGPG
;
A
#
# COMPACT_ATOMS: atom_id res chain seq x y z
N MET A 1 -63.89 -45.43 -17.61
CA MET A 1 -64.02 -44.00 -17.22
C MET A 1 -62.78 -43.68 -16.37
N LYS A 2 -61.74 -42.99 -16.86
CA LYS A 2 -61.55 -41.50 -16.80
C LYS A 2 -61.64 -41.03 -15.32
N HIS A 3 -60.64 -40.52 -14.58
CA HIS A 3 -59.53 -39.56 -14.76
C HIS A 3 -58.48 -39.79 -13.61
N ALA A 4 -57.15 -39.74 -13.78
CA ALA A 4 -56.19 -38.61 -13.87
C ALA A 4 -55.82 -37.88 -12.55
N SER A 5 -54.50 -37.60 -12.43
CA SER A 5 -53.74 -36.66 -11.55
C SER A 5 -52.98 -37.29 -10.35
N LEU A 6 -51.63 -37.38 -10.37
CA LEU A 6 -50.57 -36.36 -10.15
C LEU A 6 -50.63 -35.74 -8.72
N CYS A 7 -49.59 -35.56 -7.91
CA CYS A 7 -48.13 -35.71 -7.98
C CYS A 7 -47.61 -35.84 -6.52
N VAL A 8 -46.68 -36.75 -6.25
CA VAL A 8 -45.98 -36.81 -4.94
C VAL A 8 -44.70 -35.97 -5.04
N ALA A 9 -44.60 -34.98 -4.16
CA ALA A 9 -43.39 -34.19 -3.97
C ALA A 9 -42.33 -35.04 -3.27
N ALA A 10 -41.20 -35.26 -3.95
CA ALA A 10 -39.98 -35.76 -3.34
C ALA A 10 -38.82 -34.87 -3.82
N VAL A 11 -38.55 -33.82 -3.04
CA VAL A 11 -37.36 -32.98 -3.20
C VAL A 11 -36.20 -33.75 -2.58
N MET A 12 -35.50 -34.54 -3.41
CA MET A 12 -34.19 -35.09 -3.07
C MET A 12 -33.14 -34.10 -3.58
N LEU A 13 -32.55 -33.33 -2.68
CA LEU A 13 -31.37 -32.52 -2.96
C LEU A 13 -30.19 -33.47 -3.20
N ALA A 14 -29.82 -33.66 -4.46
CA ALA A 14 -28.53 -34.23 -4.82
C ALA A 14 -27.43 -33.22 -4.47
N ALA A 15 -26.63 -33.55 -3.46
CA ALA A 15 -25.42 -32.84 -3.09
C ALA A 15 -24.22 -33.31 -3.93
N CYS A 16 -23.32 -32.37 -4.24
CA CYS A 16 -21.90 -32.53 -4.60
C CYS A 16 -21.59 -33.33 -5.89
N ALA A 17 -20.77 -32.89 -6.83
CA ALA A 17 -19.65 -31.97 -6.74
C ALA A 17 -19.60 -31.12 -8.01
N THR A 18 -20.08 -29.89 -7.93
CA THR A 18 -19.43 -28.82 -8.70
C THR A 18 -18.16 -28.53 -7.94
N THR A 19 -17.01 -28.91 -8.50
CA THR A 19 -15.75 -28.22 -8.21
C THR A 19 -15.98 -26.77 -8.57
N ALA A 20 -16.46 -25.99 -7.61
CA ALA A 20 -16.32 -24.55 -7.68
C ALA A 20 -14.81 -24.30 -7.85
N PRO A 21 -14.39 -23.43 -8.79
CA PRO A 21 -13.03 -22.92 -8.71
C PRO A 21 -12.88 -22.38 -7.30
N GLU A 22 -11.90 -22.92 -6.58
CA GLU A 22 -11.43 -22.36 -5.33
C GLU A 22 -11.32 -20.85 -5.56
N PRO A 23 -11.92 -19.98 -4.72
CA PRO A 23 -11.61 -18.58 -4.80
C PRO A 23 -10.10 -18.51 -4.60
N THR A 24 -9.36 -18.26 -5.68
CA THR A 24 -7.94 -18.02 -5.63
C THR A 24 -7.80 -16.91 -4.60
N GLY A 25 -7.35 -17.26 -3.38
CA GLY A 25 -6.93 -16.26 -2.42
C GLY A 25 -6.01 -15.28 -3.17
N PRO A 26 -6.00 -13.99 -2.80
CA PRO A 26 -5.21 -13.01 -3.52
C PRO A 26 -3.85 -13.62 -3.76
N ALA A 27 -3.51 -13.81 -5.04
CA ALA A 27 -2.25 -14.42 -5.40
C ALA A 27 -1.20 -13.69 -4.58
N SER A 28 -0.25 -14.42 -3.99
CA SER A 28 1.00 -13.81 -3.52
C SER A 28 1.66 -13.22 -4.76
N GLY A 29 1.16 -12.05 -5.17
CA GLY A 29 1.46 -11.41 -6.41
C GLY A 29 2.90 -10.99 -6.29
N ALA A 30 3.77 -11.62 -7.07
CA ALA A 30 5.15 -11.22 -7.11
C ALA A 30 5.20 -9.71 -7.37
N LEU A 31 5.87 -8.98 -6.49
CA LEU A 31 6.05 -7.55 -6.66
C LEU A 31 6.72 -7.29 -8.03
N PRO A 32 6.29 -6.26 -8.77
CA PRO A 32 6.86 -5.95 -10.08
C PRO A 32 8.39 -5.86 -10.02
N SER A 33 9.11 -6.55 -10.91
CA SER A 33 10.56 -6.38 -11.03
C SER A 33 10.84 -5.10 -11.82
N GLY A 34 11.16 -4.01 -11.12
CA GLY A 34 11.42 -2.71 -11.73
C GLY A 34 11.59 -1.64 -10.66
N GLU A 35 12.24 -0.53 -11.01
CA GLU A 35 12.50 0.56 -10.08
C GLU A 35 11.20 1.18 -9.56
N LEU A 36 11.19 1.52 -8.27
CA LEU A 36 10.14 2.36 -7.68
C LEU A 36 10.26 3.79 -8.22
N ASN A 37 9.20 4.29 -8.87
CA ASN A 37 9.19 5.63 -9.42
C ASN A 37 9.01 6.67 -8.31
N LEU A 38 10.05 7.49 -8.09
CA LEU A 38 10.07 8.56 -7.09
C LEU A 38 9.48 9.89 -7.58
N GLY A 39 8.97 9.92 -8.81
CA GLY A 39 8.62 11.13 -9.54
C GLY A 39 9.83 11.88 -10.09
N ASP A 40 9.57 12.87 -10.95
CA ASP A 40 10.59 13.73 -11.56
C ASP A 40 11.07 14.82 -10.59
N TRP A 41 11.50 14.43 -9.40
CA TRP A 41 11.79 15.32 -8.25
C TRP A 41 12.84 16.41 -8.50
N ARG A 42 13.63 16.26 -9.57
CA ARG A 42 14.65 17.24 -9.98
C ARG A 42 14.05 18.44 -10.73
N THR A 43 12.92 18.26 -11.41
CA THR A 43 12.37 19.25 -12.35
C THR A 43 10.89 19.53 -12.12
N ALA A 44 10.16 18.61 -11.49
CA ALA A 44 8.74 18.75 -11.20
C ALA A 44 8.47 19.54 -9.92
N THR A 45 7.21 19.99 -9.77
CA THR A 45 6.72 20.56 -8.51
C THR A 45 6.59 19.48 -7.43
N GLU A 46 6.50 19.90 -6.17
CA GLU A 46 6.30 18.95 -5.06
C GLU A 46 5.00 18.16 -5.18
N ALA A 47 3.91 18.84 -5.54
CA ALA A 47 2.62 18.19 -5.74
C ALA A 47 2.67 17.15 -6.88
N ALA A 48 3.28 17.49 -8.02
CA ALA A 48 3.39 16.56 -9.14
C ALA A 48 4.27 15.35 -8.79
N THR A 49 5.39 15.59 -8.09
CA THR A 49 6.26 14.51 -7.60
C THR A 49 5.51 13.60 -6.64
N LEU A 50 4.76 14.17 -5.70
CA LEU A 50 3.95 13.42 -4.74
C LEU A 50 2.90 12.56 -5.44
N THR A 51 2.17 13.10 -6.42
CA THR A 51 1.15 12.36 -7.17
C THR A 51 1.75 11.14 -7.87
N VAL A 52 2.83 11.33 -8.64
CA VAL A 52 3.51 10.21 -9.33
C VAL A 52 4.01 9.16 -8.34
N PHE A 53 4.57 9.61 -7.21
CA PHE A 53 5.05 8.69 -6.18
C PHE A 53 3.90 7.92 -5.51
N GLN A 54 2.77 8.57 -5.22
CA GLN A 54 1.57 7.93 -4.68
C GLN A 54 1.01 6.87 -5.61
N ASP A 55 0.94 7.16 -6.92
CA ASP A 55 0.50 6.21 -7.93
C ASP A 55 1.44 5.01 -8.01
N SER A 56 2.75 5.25 -8.00
CA SER A 56 3.76 4.18 -8.02
C SER A 56 3.66 3.27 -6.80
N VAL A 57 3.49 3.82 -5.59
CA VAL A 57 3.37 3.06 -4.35
C VAL A 57 2.05 2.27 -4.33
N THR A 58 0.94 2.91 -4.69
CA THR A 58 -0.40 2.28 -4.69
C THR A 58 -0.48 1.14 -5.68
N SER A 59 0.08 1.33 -6.89
CA SER A 59 0.12 0.29 -7.93
C SER A 59 0.98 -0.90 -7.50
N ARG A 60 2.11 -0.64 -6.82
CA ARG A 60 3.08 -1.67 -6.44
C ARG A 60 2.70 -2.44 -5.18
N TYR A 61 2.13 -1.78 -4.17
CA TYR A 61 1.86 -2.35 -2.84
C TYR A 61 0.35 -2.43 -2.53
N GLY A 62 -0.43 -2.83 -3.54
CA GLY A 62 -1.88 -2.98 -3.41
C GLY A 62 -2.31 -4.09 -2.44
N ALA A 63 -3.63 -4.25 -2.30
CA ALA A 63 -4.23 -5.28 -1.46
C ALA A 63 -3.69 -6.68 -1.83
N GLY A 64 -3.27 -7.45 -0.82
CA GLY A 64 -2.68 -8.78 -1.04
C GLY A 64 -1.16 -8.85 -0.85
N VAL A 65 -0.45 -7.71 -0.80
CA VAL A 65 0.98 -7.68 -0.48
C VAL A 65 1.17 -7.71 1.03
N SER A 66 2.07 -8.54 1.56
CA SER A 66 2.40 -8.54 3.00
C SER A 66 3.27 -7.34 3.36
N VAL A 67 3.17 -6.87 4.61
CA VAL A 67 4.03 -5.78 5.12
C VAL A 67 5.51 -6.16 4.98
N SER A 68 5.88 -7.40 5.29
CA SER A 68 7.26 -7.88 5.18
C SER A 68 7.79 -7.87 3.73
N ALA A 69 6.97 -8.24 2.75
CA ALA A 69 7.34 -8.20 1.34
C ALA A 69 7.50 -6.74 0.85
N ALA A 70 6.57 -5.85 1.22
CA ALA A 70 6.66 -4.44 0.90
C ALA A 70 7.91 -3.78 1.53
N THR A 71 8.19 -4.07 2.79
CA THR A 71 9.40 -3.58 3.49
C THR A 71 10.68 -4.08 2.83
N ALA A 72 10.75 -5.36 2.47
CA ALA A 72 11.93 -5.92 1.81
C ALA A 72 12.20 -5.25 0.46
N ASP A 73 11.14 -5.02 -0.32
CA ASP A 73 11.23 -4.34 -1.61
C ASP A 73 11.59 -2.85 -1.47
N LEU A 74 11.01 -2.14 -0.49
CA LEU A 74 11.37 -0.75 -0.20
C LEU A 74 12.84 -0.63 0.21
N ARG A 75 13.36 -1.58 1.00
CA ARG A 75 14.80 -1.63 1.35
C ARG A 75 15.68 -1.87 0.13
N ALA A 76 15.26 -2.72 -0.81
CA ALA A 76 15.94 -2.89 -2.09
C ALA A 76 16.00 -1.57 -2.89
N HIS A 77 15.01 -0.69 -2.71
CA HIS A 77 14.94 0.65 -3.28
C HIS A 77 15.53 1.76 -2.37
N GLN A 78 16.41 1.39 -1.44
CA GLN A 78 17.15 2.29 -0.55
C GLN A 78 16.30 3.04 0.48
N PHE A 79 15.11 2.55 0.80
CA PHE A 79 14.36 3.05 1.95
C PHE A 79 14.87 2.41 3.24
N THR A 80 14.96 3.21 4.29
CA THR A 80 15.18 2.74 5.65
C THR A 80 13.82 2.62 6.34
N CYS A 81 13.48 1.42 6.80
CA CYS A 81 12.18 1.12 7.42
C CYS A 81 12.33 0.90 8.92
N ALA A 82 11.42 1.49 9.69
CA ALA A 82 11.31 1.31 11.13
C ALA A 82 9.85 1.08 11.51
N ALA A 83 9.64 0.37 12.63
CA ALA A 83 8.31 0.28 13.24
C ALA A 83 7.80 1.69 13.54
N ALA A 84 6.52 1.93 13.29
CA ALA A 84 5.93 3.21 13.63
C ALA A 84 5.91 3.39 15.16
N PRO A 85 6.02 4.63 15.66
CA PRO A 85 5.82 4.90 17.09
C PRO A 85 4.44 4.41 17.54
N PRO A 86 4.31 3.91 18.79
CA PRO A 86 3.02 3.54 19.35
C PRO A 86 2.10 4.77 19.37
N GLN A 87 0.80 4.55 19.14
CA GLN A 87 -0.16 5.65 19.05
C GLN A 87 -0.37 6.40 20.36
N ASP A 88 -0.56 7.71 20.22
CA ASP A 88 -1.40 8.48 21.14
C ASP A 88 -2.88 8.28 20.76
N GLN A 89 -3.72 7.99 21.76
CA GLN A 89 -5.13 7.62 21.59
C GLN A 89 -5.89 8.69 20.75
N GLY A 90 -6.33 8.33 19.54
CA GLY A 90 -7.30 9.13 18.76
C GLY A 90 -6.98 9.46 17.30
N ARG A 91 -5.92 8.89 16.68
CA ARG A 91 -5.43 9.33 15.33
C ARG A 91 -5.68 8.38 14.14
N GLY A 92 -6.62 7.45 14.24
CA GLY A 92 -6.88 6.41 13.21
C GLY A 92 -6.06 5.14 13.44
N ASP A 93 -5.94 4.22 12.49
CA ASP A 93 -5.03 3.07 12.63
C ASP A 93 -3.58 3.51 12.42
N PRO A 94 -2.62 3.12 13.29
CA PRO A 94 -1.22 3.43 13.04
C PRO A 94 -0.68 2.61 11.87
N PRO A 95 0.30 3.13 11.12
CA PRO A 95 1.09 2.26 10.26
C PRO A 95 1.85 1.25 11.13
N ALA A 96 2.05 0.04 10.61
CA ALA A 96 2.93 -0.95 11.22
C ALA A 96 4.40 -0.54 11.04
N GLU A 97 4.75 -0.09 9.83
CA GLU A 97 6.08 0.38 9.49
C GLU A 97 6.04 1.69 8.70
N ILE A 98 7.06 2.52 8.93
CA ILE A 98 7.34 3.73 8.15
C ILE A 98 8.69 3.55 7.47
N CYS A 99 8.69 3.52 6.14
CA CYS A 99 9.87 3.45 5.31
C CYS A 99 10.21 4.83 4.76
N ARG A 100 11.44 5.31 4.95
CA ARG A 100 11.89 6.63 4.48
C ARG A 100 13.12 6.54 3.60
N ARG A 101 13.13 7.31 2.51
CA ARG A 101 14.32 7.56 1.69
C ARG A 101 14.57 9.06 1.63
N THR A 102 15.84 9.45 1.71
CA THR A 102 16.26 10.85 1.64
C THR A 102 17.36 11.01 0.62
N VAL A 103 17.27 12.05 -0.21
CA VAL A 103 18.30 12.44 -1.17
C VAL A 103 18.55 13.93 -1.01
N THR A 104 19.81 14.33 -0.86
CA THR A 104 20.22 15.74 -0.83
C THR A 104 20.97 16.08 -2.10
N LEU A 105 20.48 17.06 -2.86
CA LEU A 105 21.07 17.53 -4.11
C LEU A 105 20.87 19.05 -4.23
N GLU A 106 21.90 19.76 -4.68
CA GLU A 106 21.82 21.21 -4.97
C GLU A 106 21.28 22.07 -3.80
N GLY A 107 21.58 21.66 -2.56
CA GLY A 107 21.11 22.37 -1.36
C GLY A 107 19.67 22.04 -0.96
N CYS A 108 18.97 21.17 -1.69
CA CYS A 108 17.65 20.67 -1.34
C CYS A 108 17.71 19.24 -0.81
N THR A 109 16.94 18.95 0.24
CA THR A 109 16.73 17.63 0.82
C THR A 109 15.33 17.16 0.44
N HIS A 110 15.28 16.06 -0.31
CA HIS A 110 14.07 15.41 -0.77
C HIS A 110 13.83 14.18 0.09
N THR A 111 12.62 14.04 0.63
CA THR A 111 12.25 12.95 1.53
C THR A 111 10.99 12.27 1.03
N TRP A 112 11.10 10.97 0.76
CA TRP A 112 9.98 10.09 0.44
C TRP A 112 9.67 9.23 1.65
N GLN A 113 8.39 9.08 1.98
CA GLN A 113 7.94 8.17 3.04
C GLN A 113 6.83 7.26 2.51
N VAL A 114 6.88 5.99 2.90
CA VAL A 114 5.82 5.01 2.66
C VAL A 114 5.39 4.47 4.02
N HIS A 115 4.13 4.70 4.35
CA HIS A 115 3.50 4.19 5.55
C HIS A 115 2.78 2.90 5.17
N LEU A 116 3.23 1.78 5.75
CA LEU A 116 2.65 0.47 5.54
C LEU A 116 1.72 0.17 6.72
N PHE A 117 0.44 0.01 6.42
CA PHE A 117 -0.58 -0.33 7.41
C PHE A 117 -0.83 -1.83 7.30
N GLY A 118 -0.62 -2.56 8.40
CA GLY A 118 -1.01 -3.96 8.46
C GLY A 118 -2.50 -4.04 8.67
N ALA A 119 -3.19 -4.94 7.96
CA ALA A 119 -4.51 -5.37 8.38
C ALA A 119 -4.43 -5.95 9.80
N SER A 120 -5.52 -5.86 10.57
CA SER A 120 -5.70 -6.44 11.91
C SER A 120 -5.36 -7.94 12.01
N ASP A 121 -5.21 -8.60 10.85
CA ASP A 121 -5.01 -10.02 10.67
C ASP A 121 -3.59 -10.33 10.14
N GLU A 122 -2.67 -9.35 10.24
CA GLU A 122 -1.22 -9.38 9.97
C GLU A 122 -0.75 -9.70 8.54
N ALA A 123 -1.63 -10.19 7.65
CA ALA A 123 -1.17 -10.77 6.38
C ALA A 123 -1.08 -9.79 5.19
N HIS A 124 -1.75 -8.63 5.23
CA HIS A 124 -1.90 -7.80 4.03
C HIS A 124 -1.84 -6.30 4.32
N VAL A 125 -1.19 -5.57 3.42
CA VAL A 125 -1.11 -4.11 3.41
C VAL A 125 -2.47 -3.53 3.00
N SER A 126 -3.02 -2.63 3.81
CA SER A 126 -4.18 -1.80 3.43
C SER A 126 -4.37 -0.60 4.37
N PRO A 127 -4.52 0.65 3.87
CA PRO A 127 -4.02 1.24 2.62
C PRO A 127 -2.62 1.87 2.80
N THR A 128 -1.70 1.74 1.84
CA THR A 128 -0.41 2.45 1.89
C THR A 128 -0.59 3.96 1.76
N ARG A 129 0.13 4.74 2.58
CA ARG A 129 0.21 6.19 2.39
C ARG A 129 1.61 6.59 1.96
N ALA A 130 1.73 7.16 0.76
CA ALA A 130 2.97 7.75 0.27
C ALA A 130 2.99 9.26 0.55
N LEU A 131 4.13 9.76 1.03
CA LEU A 131 4.38 11.16 1.30
C LEU A 131 5.69 11.58 0.64
N TYR A 132 5.77 12.86 0.29
CA TYR A 132 6.93 13.49 -0.28
C TYR A 132 7.07 14.90 0.29
N ASP A 133 8.29 15.27 0.64
CA ASP A 133 8.66 16.58 1.20
C ASP A 133 9.98 17.03 0.58
N ARG A 134 10.11 18.33 0.29
CA ARG A 134 11.34 18.94 -0.22
C ARG A 134 11.69 20.15 0.62
N ARG A 135 12.92 20.19 1.14
CA ARG A 135 13.42 21.30 1.97
C ARG A 135 14.71 21.83 1.39
N CYS A 136 14.73 23.09 0.96
CA CYS A 136 15.92 23.72 0.40
C CYS A 136 16.60 24.64 1.41
N GLY A 137 17.94 24.64 1.40
CA GLY A 137 18.77 25.50 2.21
C GLY A 137 18.57 26.97 1.84
N ASN A 138 17.69 27.63 2.59
CA ASN A 138 17.51 29.07 2.84
C ASN A 138 16.21 29.34 3.65
N GLU A 139 15.37 28.35 3.91
CA GLU A 139 14.12 28.53 4.69
C GLU A 139 14.28 28.49 6.23
N GLY A 140 15.51 28.55 6.77
CA GLY A 140 15.68 28.42 8.23
C GLY A 140 16.99 28.86 8.88
N LEU A 141 17.86 29.63 8.20
CA LEU A 141 19.14 30.07 8.79
C LEU A 141 19.51 31.54 8.49
N LEU A 142 18.54 32.42 8.24
CA LEU A 142 18.74 33.88 8.34
C LEU A 142 17.53 34.51 9.05
N GLY A 143 17.80 35.14 10.20
CA GLY A 143 16.78 35.65 11.11
C GLY A 143 15.93 36.78 10.56
N GLY A 144 14.66 36.79 10.99
CA GLY A 144 13.95 38.04 11.25
C GLY A 144 14.09 38.37 12.73
N PRO A 145 14.68 39.52 13.07
CA PRO A 145 13.84 40.62 13.50
C PRO A 145 14.02 41.84 12.58
N GLY A 146 12.89 42.38 12.13
CA GLY A 146 12.76 43.64 11.40
C GLY A 146 11.29 44.04 11.41
#